data_AF-A0A813V9P5-F1
#
_entry.id   AF-A0A813V9P5-F1
#
_cell.length_a   1.000
_cell.length_b   1.000
_cell.length_c   1.000
_cell.angle_alpha   90.00
_cell.angle_beta   90.00
_cell.angle_gamma   90.00
#
_symmetry.space_group_name_H-M   'P 1'
#
loop_
_entity.id
_entity.type
_entity.pdbx_description
1 polymer ?
#
loop_
_entity_poly.entity_id
_entity_poly.type
_entity_poly.pdbx_seq_one_letter_code
_entity_poly.pdbx_strand_id
1 'polypeptide(L)'
;MTVKSTKKLGSLTKILIAVLVIVFVVTAVTVPSILLTRPARKSSTVSVSTSSSGTLSTTKVSLTVTTTASTNSTATTTTAGITSTATITTVSIGSTVTTTTAIIDSTVTTTTAIIDSTSTTTTADMASTVTTTTTTADIASTVTTTTADIASTVTTTTAMIPNISANAQWAQNGVAVAGGHGNGDATNQLRGPEGLFVDDDQTVVIADLGNHRIVQWKMGDTNGEVVAGGKGQGDRLDQLNEPSDVLIDRAMNNIIICDQRNRRIVQWSRRSNTTEGEVLIGNIQCRGLTMDDQRYLYISDTEKHEIRRYQIEDKNETIVAGGNGQGGGFNQLNWPSYLFVDQQQSVYVSDRDNSRVIKWDNGAKEGIVVAGGQGQGDAPTQLNWPKGVFVDVLGTIYVADDRNNRVMRWPKGATQGIVIAGGNGAGDGTNQLKGSQGLSSDRDGNLYVVEWGNDRVQRFAIQ
;
A
#
# COMPACT_ATOMS: atom_id res chain seq x y z
N MET A 1 -14.95 -57.32 -63.37
CA MET A 1 -14.56 -55.89 -63.43
C MET A 1 -13.70 -55.56 -62.21
N THR A 2 -12.38 -55.56 -62.39
CA THR A 2 -11.47 -54.39 -62.24
C THR A 2 -11.99 -53.25 -61.32
N VAL A 3 -11.31 -52.68 -60.31
CA VAL A 3 -9.92 -52.77 -59.84
C VAL A 3 -9.77 -52.13 -58.43
N LYS A 4 -8.80 -52.67 -57.65
CA LYS A 4 -7.94 -52.10 -56.58
C LYS A 4 -8.03 -50.57 -56.28
N SER A 5 -7.89 -50.20 -55.01
CA SER A 5 -6.58 -49.76 -54.44
C SER A 5 -6.70 -49.10 -53.06
N THR A 6 -5.69 -49.39 -52.24
CA THR A 6 -5.39 -49.00 -50.87
C THR A 6 -4.73 -47.61 -50.73
N LYS A 7 -4.47 -47.21 -49.45
CA LYS A 7 -3.48 -46.22 -48.89
C LYS A 7 -4.01 -44.82 -48.55
N LYS A 8 -3.51 -44.06 -47.55
CA LYS A 8 -2.68 -44.25 -46.32
C LYS A 8 -2.81 -42.95 -45.49
N LEU A 9 -2.51 -43.04 -44.19
CA LEU A 9 -2.09 -42.00 -43.22
C LEU A 9 -1.74 -40.58 -43.76
N GLY A 10 -2.12 -39.54 -43.01
CA GLY A 10 -1.46 -38.23 -43.08
C GLY A 10 -2.12 -37.10 -42.28
N SER A 11 -1.45 -36.66 -41.22
CA SER A 11 -1.66 -35.45 -40.39
C SER A 11 -1.94 -34.16 -41.19
N LEU A 12 -2.78 -33.24 -40.66
CA LEU A 12 -2.47 -31.81 -40.51
C LEU A 12 -3.63 -31.00 -39.87
N THR A 13 -3.34 -30.54 -38.65
CA THR A 13 -3.72 -29.29 -37.98
C THR A 13 -4.54 -28.27 -38.78
N LYS A 14 -5.73 -27.88 -38.29
CA LYS A 14 -6.21 -26.49 -38.34
C LYS A 14 -7.03 -26.15 -37.09
N ILE A 15 -6.54 -25.11 -36.43
CA ILE A 15 -7.08 -24.35 -35.31
C ILE A 15 -8.39 -23.68 -35.74
N LEU A 16 -9.43 -23.76 -34.90
CA LEU A 16 -10.47 -22.75 -34.86
C LEU A 16 -10.76 -22.38 -33.41
N ILE A 17 -10.34 -21.15 -33.07
CA ILE A 17 -10.69 -20.42 -31.86
C ILE A 17 -12.15 -20.01 -32.00
N ALA A 18 -12.99 -20.34 -31.01
CA ALA A 18 -14.29 -19.72 -30.83
C ALA A 18 -14.41 -19.29 -29.37
N VAL A 19 -14.28 -17.98 -29.18
CA VAL A 19 -14.65 -17.24 -27.96
C VAL A 19 -16.18 -17.30 -27.87
N LEU A 20 -16.72 -17.80 -26.76
CA LEU A 20 -18.13 -17.66 -26.45
C LEU A 20 -18.27 -17.03 -25.06
N VAL A 21 -18.60 -15.74 -25.08
CA VAL A 21 -19.12 -15.01 -23.92
C VAL A 21 -20.56 -15.50 -23.71
N ILE A 22 -20.82 -16.15 -22.58
CA ILE A 22 -22.18 -16.46 -22.14
C ILE A 22 -22.45 -15.69 -20.86
N VAL A 23 -23.39 -14.75 -20.96
CA VAL A 23 -24.12 -14.17 -19.83
C VAL A 23 -25.24 -15.14 -19.47
N PHE A 24 -25.32 -15.60 -18.23
CA PHE A 24 -26.55 -16.21 -17.69
C PHE A 24 -26.93 -15.60 -16.35
N VAL A 25 -28.22 -15.23 -16.32
CA VAL A 25 -29.03 -14.88 -15.16
C VAL A 25 -29.28 -16.13 -14.31
N VAL A 26 -29.39 -15.89 -13.00
CA VAL A 26 -29.52 -16.84 -11.88
C VAL A 26 -30.63 -17.88 -12.07
N THR A 27 -30.28 -19.16 -11.87
CA THR A 27 -31.12 -20.18 -11.20
C THR A 27 -30.21 -21.21 -10.55
N ALA A 28 -30.47 -21.55 -9.28
CA ALA A 28 -29.66 -22.45 -8.48
C ALA A 28 -29.52 -23.85 -9.11
N VAL A 29 -28.28 -24.29 -9.33
CA VAL A 29 -27.93 -25.66 -9.73
C VAL A 29 -26.91 -26.20 -8.74
N THR A 30 -27.28 -27.23 -8.00
CA THR A 30 -26.34 -28.06 -7.23
C THR A 30 -25.43 -28.81 -8.21
N VAL A 31 -24.14 -28.48 -8.24
CA VAL A 31 -23.13 -29.17 -9.07
C VAL A 31 -22.50 -30.31 -8.27
N PRO A 32 -22.37 -31.53 -8.82
CA PRO A 32 -21.75 -32.65 -8.12
C PRO A 32 -20.22 -32.51 -8.09
N SER A 33 -19.61 -33.09 -7.05
CA SER A 33 -18.17 -33.15 -6.82
C SER A 33 -17.39 -33.60 -8.06
N ILE A 34 -16.51 -32.74 -8.60
CA ILE A 34 -15.63 -33.09 -9.71
C ILE A 34 -14.41 -33.82 -9.15
N LEU A 35 -14.36 -35.15 -9.31
CA LEU A 35 -13.20 -35.98 -9.00
C LEU A 35 -12.39 -36.22 -10.29
N LEU A 36 -11.27 -35.52 -10.47
CA LEU A 36 -10.37 -35.70 -11.61
C LEU A 36 -9.45 -36.92 -11.39
N THR A 37 -9.87 -38.10 -11.83
CA THR A 37 -9.02 -39.31 -11.85
C THR A 37 -8.33 -39.49 -13.20
N ARG A 38 -7.24 -38.77 -13.48
CA ARG A 38 -6.20 -39.18 -14.45
C ARG A 38 -4.94 -38.29 -14.37
N PRO A 39 -3.72 -38.85 -14.48
CA PRO A 39 -2.48 -38.08 -14.31
C PRO A 39 -2.21 -37.20 -15.54
N ALA A 40 -2.23 -35.87 -15.36
CA ALA A 40 -1.82 -34.90 -16.37
C ALA A 40 -0.29 -34.73 -16.38
N ARG A 41 0.33 -34.76 -17.56
CA ARG A 41 1.75 -34.40 -17.74
C ARG A 41 1.85 -32.92 -18.11
N LYS A 42 2.64 -32.19 -17.32
CA LYS A 42 3.14 -30.79 -17.45
C LYS A 42 2.08 -29.68 -17.25
N SER A 43 2.38 -28.81 -16.27
CA SER A 43 1.80 -27.48 -15.97
C SER A 43 0.36 -27.26 -16.44
N SER A 44 -0.60 -27.43 -15.54
CA SER A 44 -2.02 -27.19 -15.81
C SER A 44 -2.53 -26.16 -14.79
N THR A 45 -2.99 -25.00 -15.27
CA THR A 45 -3.72 -24.02 -14.45
C THR A 45 -5.17 -24.46 -14.36
N VAL A 46 -5.71 -24.59 -13.14
CA VAL A 46 -7.13 -24.90 -12.91
C VAL A 46 -7.76 -23.68 -12.27
N SER A 47 -8.63 -22.99 -13.01
CA SER A 47 -9.43 -21.86 -12.51
C SER A 47 -10.84 -22.36 -12.21
N VAL A 48 -11.32 -22.21 -10.98
CA VAL A 48 -12.71 -22.53 -10.60
C VAL A 48 -13.33 -21.27 -10.01
N SER A 49 -14.42 -20.79 -10.61
CA SER A 49 -15.28 -19.75 -10.05
C SER A 49 -16.55 -20.38 -9.49
N THR A 50 -16.82 -20.21 -8.20
CA THR A 50 -18.08 -20.63 -7.57
C THR A 50 -18.87 -19.41 -7.14
N SER A 51 -20.17 -19.40 -7.40
CA SER A 51 -21.12 -18.37 -6.95
C SER A 51 -22.02 -18.85 -5.80
N SER A 52 -21.71 -20.02 -5.21
CA SER A 52 -22.35 -20.57 -4.01
C SER A 52 -21.46 -21.64 -3.36
N SER A 53 -21.74 -21.97 -2.09
CA SER A 53 -20.97 -22.87 -1.21
C SER A 53 -20.51 -24.18 -1.89
N GLY A 54 -19.21 -24.49 -1.83
CA GLY A 54 -18.67 -25.75 -2.35
C GLY A 54 -17.30 -26.12 -1.77
N THR A 55 -17.02 -27.42 -1.65
CA THR A 55 -15.76 -27.99 -1.16
C THR A 55 -14.90 -28.49 -2.34
N LEU A 56 -13.62 -28.10 -2.41
CA LEU A 56 -12.68 -28.53 -3.45
C LEU A 56 -11.64 -29.53 -2.87
N SER A 57 -11.18 -30.52 -3.65
CA SER A 57 -10.09 -31.43 -3.25
C SER A 57 -9.25 -31.81 -4.49
N THR A 58 -7.95 -31.53 -4.49
CA THR A 58 -7.06 -31.81 -5.64
C THR A 58 -5.67 -32.26 -5.18
N THR A 59 -5.05 -33.22 -5.88
CA THR A 59 -3.72 -33.75 -5.54
C THR A 59 -2.75 -33.51 -6.71
N LYS A 60 -1.86 -32.53 -6.56
CA LYS A 60 -0.69 -32.12 -7.39
C LYS A 60 -0.88 -31.12 -8.55
N VAL A 61 0.17 -30.27 -8.69
CA VAL A 61 0.46 -29.17 -9.67
C VAL A 61 0.11 -27.77 -9.13
N SER A 62 0.95 -26.77 -9.44
CA SER A 62 0.79 -25.36 -9.06
C SER A 62 -0.66 -24.91 -9.22
N LEU A 63 -1.30 -24.60 -8.09
CA LEU A 63 -2.74 -24.40 -8.00
C LEU A 63 -3.04 -22.94 -7.64
N THR A 64 -3.92 -22.30 -8.41
CA THR A 64 -4.53 -21.02 -8.04
C THR A 64 -6.00 -21.26 -7.75
N VAL A 65 -6.41 -21.15 -6.49
CA VAL A 65 -7.83 -21.25 -6.10
C VAL A 65 -8.36 -19.85 -5.87
N THR A 66 -9.44 -19.47 -6.53
CA THR A 66 -10.12 -18.19 -6.29
C THR A 66 -11.52 -18.45 -5.76
N THR A 67 -11.85 -17.88 -4.61
CA THR A 67 -13.19 -17.97 -4.02
C THR A 67 -13.75 -16.59 -3.74
N THR A 68 -15.03 -16.40 -4.07
CA THR A 68 -15.71 -15.12 -3.88
C THR A 68 -17.03 -15.39 -3.15
N ALA A 69 -17.18 -14.82 -1.96
CA ALA A 69 -18.42 -14.91 -1.22
C ALA A 69 -19.44 -13.91 -1.78
N SER A 70 -20.69 -14.32 -1.96
CA SER A 70 -21.81 -13.38 -2.11
C SER A 70 -22.03 -12.60 -0.81
N THR A 71 -22.62 -11.41 -0.86
CA THR A 71 -22.90 -10.61 0.34
C THR A 71 -23.75 -11.37 1.36
N ASN A 72 -23.44 -11.25 2.66
CA ASN A 72 -24.08 -11.97 3.76
C ASN A 72 -24.13 -13.50 3.61
N SER A 73 -23.06 -14.12 3.11
CA SER A 73 -22.97 -15.57 2.94
C SER A 73 -21.76 -16.19 3.66
N THR A 74 -21.69 -17.52 3.66
CA THR A 74 -20.53 -18.25 4.16
C THR A 74 -19.79 -18.90 3.01
N ALA A 75 -18.52 -18.55 2.82
CA ALA A 75 -17.63 -19.19 1.86
C ALA A 75 -16.61 -20.05 2.60
N THR A 76 -16.55 -21.33 2.27
CA THR A 76 -15.56 -22.26 2.83
C THR A 76 -14.67 -22.78 1.73
N THR A 77 -13.36 -22.54 1.86
CA THR A 77 -12.36 -23.02 0.92
C THR A 77 -11.51 -24.05 1.63
N THR A 78 -11.71 -25.33 1.32
CA THR A 78 -10.87 -26.41 1.84
C THR A 78 -9.92 -26.85 0.75
N THR A 79 -8.62 -26.96 1.05
CA THR A 79 -7.62 -27.54 0.14
C THR A 79 -6.74 -28.52 0.91
N ALA A 80 -6.53 -29.73 0.38
CA ALA A 80 -5.75 -30.78 1.05
C ALA A 80 -4.80 -31.51 0.10
N GLY A 81 -3.66 -31.97 0.62
CA GLY A 81 -2.70 -32.79 -0.13
C GLY A 81 -1.81 -32.00 -1.09
N ILE A 82 -1.50 -30.75 -0.74
CA ILE A 82 -0.61 -29.88 -1.52
C ILE A 82 0.83 -30.36 -1.33
N THR A 83 1.49 -30.76 -2.43
CA THR A 83 2.90 -31.20 -2.46
C THR A 83 3.78 -30.33 -3.37
N SER A 84 3.35 -29.09 -3.64
CA SER A 84 4.00 -28.08 -4.51
C SER A 84 3.47 -26.67 -4.21
N THR A 85 3.98 -25.61 -4.86
CA THR A 85 3.50 -24.23 -4.61
C THR A 85 2.00 -24.04 -4.87
N ALA A 86 1.26 -23.42 -3.96
CA ALA A 86 -0.14 -23.04 -4.16
C ALA A 86 -0.43 -21.58 -3.77
N THR A 87 -1.34 -20.95 -4.52
CA THR A 87 -1.87 -19.61 -4.22
C THR A 87 -3.39 -19.70 -4.02
N ILE A 88 -3.88 -19.27 -2.87
CA ILE A 88 -5.31 -19.24 -2.56
C ILE A 88 -5.72 -17.78 -2.44
N THR A 89 -6.66 -17.33 -3.27
CA THR A 89 -7.21 -15.98 -3.23
C THR A 89 -8.66 -16.03 -2.80
N THR A 90 -9.03 -15.30 -1.75
CA THR A 90 -10.41 -15.20 -1.28
C THR A 90 -10.84 -13.74 -1.20
N VAL A 91 -12.08 -13.44 -1.61
CA VAL A 91 -12.67 -12.10 -1.55
C VAL A 91 -14.07 -12.17 -0.92
N SER A 92 -14.34 -11.32 0.08
CA SER A 92 -15.60 -11.33 0.83
C SER A 92 -16.05 -9.95 1.30
N ILE A 93 -17.36 -9.73 1.28
CA ILE A 93 -18.04 -8.50 1.74
C ILE A 93 -19.24 -8.90 2.62
N GLY A 94 -19.37 -8.35 3.83
CA GLY A 94 -20.50 -8.63 4.73
C GLY A 94 -20.64 -10.08 5.17
N SER A 95 -19.60 -10.91 5.07
CA SER A 95 -19.72 -12.37 5.00
C SER A 95 -18.68 -13.09 5.87
N THR A 96 -18.88 -14.40 6.11
CA THR A 96 -17.91 -15.23 6.82
C THR A 96 -17.11 -16.08 5.83
N VAL A 97 -15.79 -15.97 5.87
CA VAL A 97 -14.88 -16.80 5.08
C VAL A 97 -14.13 -17.74 6.01
N THR A 98 -14.13 -19.02 5.67
CA THR A 98 -13.28 -20.01 6.33
C THR A 98 -12.38 -20.67 5.30
N THR A 99 -11.07 -20.48 5.43
CA THR A 99 -10.08 -21.16 4.60
C THR A 99 -9.40 -22.24 5.42
N THR A 100 -9.46 -23.48 4.98
CA THR A 100 -8.79 -24.61 5.63
C THR A 100 -7.81 -25.25 4.66
N THR A 101 -6.54 -25.28 5.01
CA THR A 101 -5.48 -25.82 4.15
C THR A 101 -4.69 -26.91 4.86
N ALA A 102 -4.50 -28.06 4.21
CA ALA A 102 -3.66 -29.16 4.69
C ALA A 102 -2.52 -29.43 3.69
N ILE A 103 -1.27 -29.30 4.14
CA ILE A 103 -0.08 -29.18 3.28
C ILE A 103 0.95 -30.26 3.65
N ILE A 104 1.67 -30.79 2.64
CA ILE A 104 2.79 -31.72 2.82
C ILE A 104 3.98 -31.20 2.00
N ASP A 105 5.05 -30.72 2.65
CA ASP A 105 6.36 -30.41 2.05
C ASP A 105 6.31 -29.40 0.86
N SER A 106 5.76 -28.20 1.07
CA SER A 106 5.67 -27.17 0.01
C SER A 106 5.35 -25.74 0.52
N THR A 107 5.46 -24.73 -0.34
CA THR A 107 5.11 -23.33 -0.04
C THR A 107 3.64 -23.05 -0.37
N VAL A 108 2.90 -22.42 0.56
CA VAL A 108 1.54 -21.94 0.29
C VAL A 108 1.44 -20.45 0.59
N THR A 109 0.87 -19.70 -0.36
CA THR A 109 0.51 -18.30 -0.20
C THR A 109 -1.01 -18.17 -0.18
N THR A 110 -1.57 -17.69 0.92
CA THR A 110 -2.99 -17.36 1.01
C THR A 110 -3.15 -15.85 1.01
N THR A 111 -3.98 -15.31 0.13
CA THR A 111 -4.32 -13.88 0.03
C THR A 111 -5.83 -13.73 0.24
N THR A 112 -6.22 -13.04 1.30
CA THR A 112 -7.63 -12.85 1.64
C THR A 112 -7.96 -11.36 1.70
N ALA A 113 -8.91 -10.90 0.88
CA ALA A 113 -9.40 -9.52 0.90
C ALA A 113 -10.81 -9.48 1.51
N ILE A 114 -10.98 -8.78 2.63
CA ILE A 114 -12.25 -8.76 3.36
C ILE A 114 -12.71 -7.34 3.71
N ILE A 115 -14.02 -7.12 3.64
CA ILE A 115 -14.71 -5.87 4.02
C ILE A 115 -15.92 -6.26 4.89
N ASP A 116 -16.05 -5.70 6.09
CA ASP A 116 -17.15 -5.93 7.03
C ASP A 116 -17.45 -7.44 7.22
N SER A 117 -16.41 -8.23 7.41
CA SER A 117 -16.45 -9.69 7.26
C SER A 117 -15.60 -10.39 8.31
N THR A 118 -15.93 -11.64 8.63
CA THR A 118 -15.09 -12.48 9.48
C THR A 118 -14.30 -13.46 8.62
N SER A 119 -12.97 -13.51 8.79
CA SER A 119 -12.11 -14.50 8.15
C SER A 119 -11.48 -15.42 9.18
N THR A 120 -11.61 -16.72 8.97
CA THR A 120 -10.87 -17.73 9.74
C THR A 120 -9.99 -18.52 8.78
N THR A 121 -8.68 -18.56 9.04
CA THR A 121 -7.75 -19.40 8.30
C THR A 121 -7.18 -20.45 9.24
N THR A 122 -7.35 -21.72 8.89
CA THR A 122 -6.79 -22.84 9.64
C THR A 122 -5.86 -23.62 8.74
N THR A 123 -4.61 -23.75 9.14
CA THR A 123 -3.59 -24.51 8.41
C THR A 123 -3.07 -25.64 9.30
N ALA A 124 -3.19 -26.88 8.80
CA ALA A 124 -2.57 -28.06 9.42
C ALA A 124 -1.34 -28.45 8.58
N ASP A 125 -0.16 -28.46 9.19
CA ASP A 125 1.10 -28.44 8.44
C ASP A 125 2.14 -29.51 8.83
N MET A 126 2.98 -29.87 7.84
CA MET A 126 4.28 -30.54 7.92
C MET A 126 5.34 -29.86 7.00
N ALA A 127 5.12 -28.63 6.51
CA ALA A 127 5.91 -27.92 5.52
C ALA A 127 6.98 -26.98 6.12
N SER A 128 7.80 -26.38 5.23
CA SER A 128 8.91 -25.49 5.60
C SER A 128 8.57 -23.99 5.62
N THR A 129 7.50 -23.52 4.96
CA THR A 129 7.10 -22.09 4.92
C THR A 129 5.63 -21.89 4.51
N VAL A 130 4.85 -21.12 5.29
CA VAL A 130 3.46 -20.75 5.01
C VAL A 130 3.29 -19.24 5.12
N THR A 131 2.90 -18.55 4.04
CA THR A 131 2.65 -17.11 4.04
C THR A 131 1.15 -16.83 3.93
N THR A 132 0.60 -16.05 4.87
CA THR A 132 -0.83 -15.68 4.89
C THR A 132 -0.98 -14.17 4.88
N THR A 133 -1.26 -13.60 3.72
CA THR A 133 -1.56 -12.17 3.59
C THR A 133 -3.07 -11.97 3.75
N THR A 134 -3.48 -11.16 4.72
CA THR A 134 -4.89 -10.78 4.88
C THR A 134 -5.02 -9.28 4.81
N THR A 135 -5.70 -8.82 3.77
CA THR A 135 -5.99 -7.42 3.53
C THR A 135 -7.39 -7.12 4.02
N THR A 136 -7.50 -6.34 5.09
CA THR A 136 -8.78 -5.86 5.60
C THR A 136 -9.01 -4.44 5.10
N ALA A 137 -10.22 -4.15 4.63
CA ALA A 137 -10.61 -2.79 4.28
C ALA A 137 -11.26 -2.05 5.44
N ASP A 138 -11.50 -2.65 6.62
CA ASP A 138 -12.12 -1.93 7.74
C ASP A 138 -11.75 -2.48 9.13
N ILE A 139 -12.26 -1.80 10.16
CA ILE A 139 -12.17 -2.09 11.60
C ILE A 139 -13.20 -3.09 12.13
N ALA A 140 -14.26 -3.40 11.37
CA ALA A 140 -15.29 -4.38 11.78
C ALA A 140 -14.85 -5.83 11.47
N SER A 141 -13.91 -5.99 10.54
CA SER A 141 -13.44 -7.29 10.10
C SER A 141 -12.60 -8.00 11.16
N THR A 142 -12.98 -9.24 11.45
CA THR A 142 -12.27 -10.09 12.42
C THR A 142 -11.48 -11.14 11.67
N VAL A 143 -10.16 -11.18 11.86
CA VAL A 143 -9.27 -12.18 11.25
C VAL A 143 -8.71 -13.10 12.32
N THR A 144 -8.95 -14.40 12.19
CA THR A 144 -8.38 -15.43 13.07
C THR A 144 -7.53 -16.39 12.24
N THR A 145 -6.26 -16.53 12.59
CA THR A 145 -5.35 -17.49 11.94
C THR A 145 -4.90 -18.53 12.97
N THR A 146 -5.06 -19.81 12.65
CA THR A 146 -4.65 -20.94 13.49
C THR A 146 -3.73 -21.87 12.71
N THR A 147 -2.55 -22.14 13.26
CA THR A 147 -1.59 -23.12 12.72
C THR A 147 -1.33 -24.22 13.73
N ALA A 148 -1.27 -25.47 13.24
CA ALA A 148 -0.80 -26.61 14.01
C ALA A 148 0.61 -27.00 13.51
N ASP A 149 1.60 -26.93 14.41
CA ASP A 149 3.02 -27.36 14.35
C ASP A 149 4.17 -26.40 13.91
N ILE A 150 5.41 -26.74 14.36
CA ILE A 150 6.48 -25.89 14.95
C ILE A 150 7.54 -25.28 13.98
N ALA A 151 7.44 -25.42 12.65
CA ALA A 151 8.52 -24.97 11.73
C ALA A 151 8.16 -23.83 10.75
N SER A 152 6.94 -23.27 10.80
CA SER A 152 6.48 -22.30 9.80
C SER A 152 6.50 -20.84 10.32
N THR A 153 7.08 -19.94 9.53
CA THR A 153 7.00 -18.50 9.77
C THR A 153 5.66 -17.99 9.27
N VAL A 154 4.72 -17.68 10.16
CA VAL A 154 3.42 -17.09 9.79
C VAL A 154 3.53 -15.57 9.79
N THR A 155 3.71 -14.97 8.62
CA THR A 155 3.65 -13.51 8.46
C THR A 155 2.23 -13.11 8.09
N THR A 156 1.55 -12.37 8.96
CA THR A 156 0.26 -11.72 8.66
C THR A 156 0.53 -10.25 8.33
N THR A 157 0.42 -9.88 7.05
CA THR A 157 0.55 -8.48 6.62
C THR A 157 -0.84 -7.95 6.29
N THR A 158 -1.29 -6.93 7.03
CA THR A 158 -2.49 -6.16 6.70
C THR A 158 -2.06 -4.88 5.99
N ALA A 159 -2.31 -4.82 4.68
CA ALA A 159 -2.12 -3.61 3.90
C ALA A 159 -3.15 -2.57 4.32
N MET A 160 -2.71 -1.47 4.92
CA MET A 160 -3.61 -0.43 5.42
C MET A 160 -3.82 0.65 4.36
N ILE A 161 -4.76 0.40 3.46
CA ILE A 161 -5.34 1.49 2.66
C ILE A 161 -6.48 2.10 3.49
N PRO A 162 -6.54 3.43 3.66
CA PRO A 162 -7.61 4.08 4.42
C PRO A 162 -8.98 3.75 3.80
N ASN A 163 -9.94 3.34 4.63
CA ASN A 163 -11.33 3.19 4.19
C ASN A 163 -12.15 4.38 4.67
N ILE A 164 -12.15 5.40 3.82
CA ILE A 164 -12.85 6.65 4.08
C ILE A 164 -14.14 6.64 3.28
N SER A 165 -15.26 6.90 3.97
CA SER A 165 -16.57 7.00 3.32
C SER A 165 -16.56 8.09 2.22
N ALA A 166 -17.21 7.83 1.09
CA ALA A 166 -17.34 8.79 -0.02
C ALA A 166 -17.90 10.15 0.42
N ASN A 167 -18.76 10.15 1.46
CA ASN A 167 -19.39 11.35 2.00
C ASN A 167 -18.69 11.92 3.24
N ALA A 168 -17.57 11.33 3.65
CA ALA A 168 -16.82 11.75 4.84
C ALA A 168 -16.60 13.26 4.85
N GLN A 169 -16.74 13.85 6.02
CA GLN A 169 -16.36 15.23 6.29
C GLN A 169 -15.38 15.21 7.45
N TRP A 170 -14.51 16.21 7.50
CA TRP A 170 -13.60 16.39 8.61
C TRP A 170 -14.01 17.63 9.38
N ALA A 171 -13.75 17.60 10.68
CA ALA A 171 -13.84 18.77 11.53
C ALA A 171 -13.04 19.91 10.88
N GLN A 172 -13.63 21.11 10.84
CA GLN A 172 -12.97 22.29 10.25
C GLN A 172 -11.75 22.74 11.07
N ASN A 173 -11.81 22.52 12.39
CA ASN A 173 -10.73 22.84 13.31
C ASN A 173 -9.94 21.57 13.64
N GLY A 174 -8.64 21.60 13.35
CA GLY A 174 -7.68 20.59 13.73
C GLY A 174 -7.23 20.75 15.17
N VAL A 175 -6.68 19.66 15.70
CA VAL A 175 -6.02 19.60 17.01
C VAL A 175 -4.55 19.30 16.79
N ALA A 176 -3.66 20.09 17.38
CA ALA A 176 -2.23 19.78 17.35
C ALA A 176 -1.97 18.50 18.18
N VAL A 177 -1.39 17.48 17.55
CA VAL A 177 -1.09 16.18 18.18
C VAL A 177 0.40 15.91 18.36
N ALA A 178 1.25 16.74 17.74
CA ALA A 178 2.70 16.74 17.96
C ALA A 178 3.26 18.14 17.63
N GLY A 179 4.32 18.54 18.33
CA GLY A 179 4.93 19.87 18.19
C GLY A 179 3.99 21.00 18.65
N GLY A 180 4.07 22.16 17.98
CA GLY A 180 3.19 23.30 18.27
C GLY A 180 3.57 24.12 19.52
N HIS A 181 4.72 23.83 20.12
CA HIS A 181 5.28 24.56 21.27
C HIS A 181 6.46 25.46 20.87
N GLY A 182 6.41 26.00 19.66
CA GLY A 182 7.47 26.80 19.05
C GLY A 182 8.56 25.97 18.38
N ASN A 183 9.41 26.66 17.62
CA ASN A 183 10.55 26.08 16.92
C ASN A 183 11.68 25.76 17.90
N GLY A 184 12.12 24.50 17.94
CA GLY A 184 13.22 24.08 18.81
C GLY A 184 13.43 22.58 18.83
N ASP A 185 14.32 22.10 19.70
CA ASP A 185 14.75 20.71 19.80
C ASP A 185 14.31 20.02 21.11
N ALA A 186 13.52 20.69 21.96
CA ALA A 186 12.91 20.07 23.12
C ALA A 186 11.99 18.90 22.72
N THR A 187 11.66 18.03 23.67
CA THR A 187 10.84 16.83 23.42
C THR A 187 9.41 17.13 22.99
N ASN A 188 8.89 18.32 23.27
CA ASN A 188 7.58 18.79 22.81
C ASN A 188 7.66 19.76 21.62
N GLN A 189 8.85 19.95 21.03
CA GLN A 189 9.08 20.87 19.92
C GLN A 189 9.52 20.11 18.67
N LEU A 190 9.22 20.71 17.52
CA LEU A 190 9.68 20.30 16.20
C LEU A 190 10.38 21.47 15.52
N ARG A 191 11.12 21.18 14.46
CA ARG A 191 11.75 22.19 13.61
C ARG A 191 11.65 21.79 12.15
N GLY A 192 10.73 22.42 11.43
CA GLY A 192 10.46 22.16 10.02
C GLY A 192 10.14 20.69 9.74
N PRO A 193 9.20 20.06 10.46
CA PRO A 193 8.85 18.66 10.20
C PRO A 193 8.34 18.48 8.75
N GLU A 194 8.57 17.30 8.17
CA GLU A 194 8.14 17.01 6.79
C GLU A 194 7.23 15.79 6.69
N GLY A 195 7.80 14.59 6.65
CA GLY A 195 7.04 13.34 6.54
C GLY A 195 6.53 12.84 7.88
N LEU A 196 5.43 12.08 7.82
CA LEU A 196 4.89 11.38 8.97
C LEU A 196 4.40 9.98 8.58
N PHE A 197 4.32 9.12 9.58
CA PHE A 197 3.59 7.86 9.54
C PHE A 197 2.69 7.78 10.78
N VAL A 198 1.44 7.34 10.59
CA VAL A 198 0.51 7.08 11.70
C VAL A 198 0.38 5.57 11.88
N ASP A 199 0.81 5.07 13.03
CA ASP A 199 0.72 3.64 13.36
C ASP A 199 -0.70 3.27 13.84
N ASP A 200 -0.94 1.97 13.98
CA ASP A 200 -2.27 1.41 14.25
C ASP A 200 -2.87 1.79 15.60
N ASP A 201 -2.01 2.11 16.56
CA ASP A 201 -2.36 2.62 17.88
C ASP A 201 -2.45 4.16 17.91
N GLN A 202 -2.53 4.78 16.72
CA GLN A 202 -2.53 6.22 16.48
C GLN A 202 -1.23 6.92 16.92
N THR A 203 -0.14 6.18 17.18
CA THR A 203 1.18 6.78 17.38
C THR A 203 1.64 7.48 16.10
N VAL A 204 2.00 8.75 16.21
CA VAL A 204 2.49 9.55 15.08
C VAL A 204 4.02 9.56 15.12
N VAL A 205 4.65 9.03 14.08
CA VAL A 205 6.11 9.05 13.89
C VAL A 205 6.46 10.09 12.83
N ILE A 206 7.36 11.01 13.14
CA ILE A 206 7.58 12.23 12.39
C ILE A 206 9.06 12.37 12.04
N ALA A 207 9.32 12.74 10.79
CA ALA A 207 10.63 13.22 10.35
C ALA A 207 10.79 14.70 10.76
N ASP A 208 11.47 14.91 11.89
CA ASP A 208 11.79 16.24 12.43
C ASP A 208 13.06 16.77 11.74
N LEU A 209 12.88 17.17 10.48
CA LEU A 209 13.95 17.45 9.52
C LEU A 209 15.03 18.37 10.09
N GLY A 210 14.63 19.54 10.62
CA GLY A 210 15.57 20.56 11.07
C GLY A 210 16.29 20.23 12.38
N ASN A 211 15.84 19.19 13.09
CA ASN A 211 16.51 18.66 14.28
C ASN A 211 17.26 17.34 13.98
N HIS A 212 17.27 16.89 12.73
CA HIS A 212 18.01 15.71 12.29
C HIS A 212 17.69 14.44 13.10
N ARG A 213 16.40 14.21 13.34
CA ARG A 213 15.90 13.12 14.17
C ARG A 213 14.53 12.62 13.71
N ILE A 214 14.18 11.41 14.11
CA ILE A 214 12.82 10.88 14.05
C ILE A 214 12.26 10.84 15.45
N VAL A 215 11.03 11.33 15.62
CA VAL A 215 10.38 11.41 16.92
C VAL A 215 8.99 10.80 16.83
N GLN A 216 8.56 10.07 17.85
CA GLN A 216 7.22 9.51 17.96
C GLN A 216 6.42 10.18 19.08
N TRP A 217 5.12 10.38 18.86
CA TRP A 217 4.15 10.79 19.88
C TRP A 217 3.02 9.79 19.94
N LYS A 218 2.68 9.31 21.14
CA LYS A 218 1.43 8.59 21.34
C LYS A 218 0.29 9.58 21.51
N MET A 219 -0.92 9.16 21.17
CA MET A 219 -2.08 10.01 21.33
C MET A 219 -2.25 10.45 22.80
N GLY A 220 -2.34 11.77 22.99
CA GLY A 220 -2.47 12.40 24.31
C GLY A 220 -1.14 12.78 24.97
N ASP A 221 0.00 12.32 24.46
CA ASP A 221 1.31 12.71 24.98
C ASP A 221 1.62 14.17 24.64
N THR A 222 2.18 14.90 25.60
CA THR A 222 2.69 16.27 25.37
C THR A 222 4.13 16.27 24.85
N ASN A 223 4.90 15.23 25.18
CA ASN A 223 6.31 15.10 24.81
C ASN A 223 6.48 13.88 23.91
N GLY A 224 7.30 14.04 22.87
CA GLY A 224 7.70 12.98 21.98
C GLY A 224 8.95 12.27 22.46
N GLU A 225 9.16 11.09 21.90
CA GLU A 225 10.32 10.24 22.15
C GLU A 225 11.16 10.15 20.87
N VAL A 226 12.45 10.45 20.96
CA VAL A 226 13.38 10.31 19.83
C VAL A 226 13.65 8.82 19.60
N VAL A 227 13.31 8.33 18.41
CA VAL A 227 13.41 6.90 18.05
C VAL A 227 14.50 6.59 17.02
N ALA A 228 15.03 7.62 16.34
CA ALA A 228 16.22 7.50 15.50
C ALA A 228 16.92 8.85 15.36
N GLY A 229 18.25 8.83 15.18
CA GLY A 229 19.06 10.05 15.10
C GLY A 229 19.13 10.81 16.43
N GLY A 230 19.08 12.14 16.37
CA GLY A 230 19.13 12.99 17.58
C GLY A 230 20.52 13.08 18.24
N LYS A 231 21.57 12.63 17.54
CA LYS A 231 22.99 12.78 17.94
C LYS A 231 23.68 13.90 17.16
N GLY A 232 22.91 14.94 16.83
CA GLY A 232 23.32 16.02 15.95
C GLY A 232 23.32 15.62 14.48
N GLN A 233 23.48 16.63 13.62
CA GLN A 233 23.62 16.47 12.18
C GLN A 233 24.88 15.67 11.84
N GLY A 234 24.77 14.68 10.95
CA GLY A 234 25.91 13.96 10.39
C GLY A 234 25.51 12.69 9.66
N ASP A 235 26.50 11.92 9.23
CA ASP A 235 26.36 10.74 8.36
C ASP A 235 26.74 9.42 9.04
N ARG A 236 27.11 9.45 10.32
CA ARG A 236 27.30 8.24 11.12
C ARG A 236 26.02 7.42 11.21
N LEU A 237 26.14 6.15 11.61
CA LEU A 237 25.00 5.25 11.75
C LEU A 237 24.10 5.60 12.93
N ASP A 238 24.54 6.43 13.88
CA ASP A 238 23.73 6.98 14.97
C ASP A 238 23.19 8.39 14.66
N GLN A 239 23.46 8.92 13.47
CA GLN A 239 23.11 10.28 13.05
C GLN A 239 22.22 10.29 11.80
N LEU A 240 21.47 11.38 11.66
CA LEU A 240 20.71 11.70 10.46
C LEU A 240 21.11 13.11 10.00
N ASN A 241 20.71 13.46 8.78
CA ASN A 241 20.93 14.76 8.19
C ASN A 241 19.71 15.17 7.35
N GLU A 242 18.82 15.97 7.97
CA GLU A 242 17.59 16.47 7.38
C GLU A 242 16.68 15.34 6.88
N PRO A 243 16.30 14.37 7.73
CA PRO A 243 15.41 13.29 7.29
C PRO A 243 14.09 13.89 6.78
N SER A 244 13.65 13.51 5.59
CA SER A 244 12.46 14.11 4.98
C SER A 244 11.20 13.27 5.11
N ASP A 245 11.35 11.94 5.21
CA ASP A 245 10.19 11.05 5.34
C ASP A 245 10.53 9.78 6.12
N VAL A 246 9.48 9.15 6.65
CA VAL A 246 9.56 8.02 7.55
C VAL A 246 8.37 7.08 7.36
N LEU A 247 8.61 5.77 7.47
CA LEU A 247 7.55 4.76 7.55
C LEU A 247 7.95 3.62 8.48
N ILE A 248 6.96 2.81 8.89
CA ILE A 248 7.19 1.64 9.74
C ILE A 248 7.05 0.36 8.91
N ASP A 249 8.10 -0.46 8.88
CA ASP A 249 8.03 -1.85 8.47
C ASP A 249 7.59 -2.72 9.65
N ARG A 250 6.28 -2.96 9.74
CA ARG A 250 5.67 -3.75 10.81
C ARG A 250 6.16 -5.19 10.84
N ALA A 251 6.47 -5.78 9.69
CA ALA A 251 6.90 -7.17 9.61
C ALA A 251 8.27 -7.39 10.26
N MET A 252 9.18 -6.42 10.10
CA MET A 252 10.52 -6.47 10.71
C MET A 252 10.60 -5.73 12.05
N ASN A 253 9.59 -4.94 12.39
CA ASN A 253 9.58 -3.97 13.48
C ASN A 253 10.72 -2.95 13.33
N ASN A 254 10.83 -2.37 12.14
CA ASN A 254 11.85 -1.37 11.80
C ASN A 254 11.19 -0.04 11.38
N ILE A 255 11.91 1.06 11.58
CA ILE A 255 11.61 2.38 11.02
C ILE A 255 12.47 2.51 9.76
N ILE A 256 11.88 2.85 8.62
CA ILE A 256 12.59 3.18 7.38
C ILE A 256 12.55 4.68 7.19
N ILE A 257 13.70 5.28 6.93
CA ILE A 257 13.90 6.73 6.94
C ILE A 257 14.56 7.16 5.64
N CYS A 258 14.02 8.21 5.04
CA CYS A 258 14.70 8.94 3.98
C CYS A 258 15.60 10.00 4.61
N ASP A 259 16.90 9.75 4.58
CA ASP A 259 17.94 10.62 5.12
C ASP A 259 18.54 11.48 3.99
N GLN A 260 17.72 12.41 3.47
CA GLN A 260 17.91 13.00 2.14
C GLN A 260 19.24 13.73 1.94
N ARG A 261 19.81 14.43 2.95
CA ARG A 261 21.09 15.13 2.76
C ARG A 261 22.28 14.21 2.80
N ASN A 262 22.15 13.08 3.49
CA ASN A 262 23.12 11.99 3.41
C ASN A 262 22.89 11.10 2.17
N ARG A 263 21.88 11.40 1.34
CA ARG A 263 21.56 10.70 0.09
C ARG A 263 21.39 9.20 0.29
N ARG A 264 20.67 8.81 1.34
CA ARG A 264 20.51 7.39 1.71
C ARG A 264 19.13 7.08 2.28
N ILE A 265 18.73 5.83 2.13
CA ILE A 265 17.65 5.21 2.91
C ILE A 265 18.30 4.38 4.01
N VAL A 266 17.84 4.58 5.23
CA VAL A 266 18.32 3.87 6.42
C VAL A 266 17.16 3.21 7.14
N GLN A 267 17.43 2.08 7.78
CA GLN A 267 16.50 1.41 8.69
C GLN A 267 17.03 1.41 10.11
N TRP A 268 16.14 1.60 11.08
CA TRP A 268 16.41 1.45 12.51
C TRP A 268 15.49 0.38 13.09
N SER A 269 16.03 -0.52 13.90
CA SER A 269 15.16 -1.46 14.62
C SER A 269 14.44 -0.75 15.77
N ARG A 270 13.14 -1.03 15.92
CA ARG A 270 12.32 -0.57 17.06
C ARG A 270 12.42 -1.50 18.27
N ARG A 271 13.32 -2.49 18.22
CA ARG A 271 13.60 -3.37 19.35
C ARG A 271 14.43 -2.61 20.39
N SER A 272 14.33 -3.01 21.66
CA SER A 272 15.08 -2.38 22.75
C SER A 272 16.60 -2.42 22.48
N ASN A 273 17.30 -1.32 22.78
CA ASN A 273 18.76 -1.14 22.74
C ASN A 273 19.39 -0.89 21.36
N THR A 274 18.61 -0.68 20.30
CA THR A 274 19.17 -0.23 19.01
C THR A 274 19.53 1.25 19.08
N THR A 275 20.80 1.58 18.87
CA THR A 275 21.32 2.97 18.88
C THR A 275 21.77 3.46 17.51
N GLU A 276 21.93 2.54 16.56
CA GLU A 276 22.46 2.79 15.22
C GLU A 276 21.53 2.16 14.17
N GLY A 277 21.47 2.80 13.01
CA GLY A 277 20.75 2.34 11.84
C GLY A 277 21.63 1.60 10.86
N GLU A 278 21.00 1.03 9.85
CA GLU A 278 21.65 0.34 8.75
C GLU A 278 21.28 1.00 7.43
N VAL A 279 22.24 1.17 6.52
CA VAL A 279 21.98 1.72 5.19
C VAL A 279 21.36 0.64 4.30
N LEU A 280 20.13 0.88 3.84
CA LEU A 280 19.44 0.04 2.86
C LEU A 280 19.85 0.41 1.43
N ILE A 281 19.82 1.71 1.12
CA ILE A 281 20.09 2.25 -0.22
C ILE A 281 20.98 3.48 -0.07
N GLY A 282 22.06 3.55 -0.84
CA GLY A 282 22.93 4.73 -0.90
C GLY A 282 22.80 5.46 -2.24
N ASN A 283 23.29 6.70 -2.27
CA ASN A 283 23.32 7.57 -3.46
C ASN A 283 21.94 7.81 -4.10
N ILE A 284 20.95 8.13 -3.25
CA ILE A 284 19.59 8.47 -3.65
C ILE A 284 19.17 9.78 -3.00
N GLN A 285 18.75 10.76 -3.81
CA GLN A 285 18.17 12.00 -3.30
C GLN A 285 16.69 11.78 -3.02
N CYS A 286 16.42 10.98 -1.99
CA CYS A 286 15.07 10.60 -1.61
C CYS A 286 14.28 11.83 -1.12
N ARG A 287 12.95 11.76 -1.20
CA ARG A 287 12.07 12.74 -0.55
C ARG A 287 10.92 12.08 0.19
N GLY A 288 10.07 11.35 -0.51
CA GLY A 288 9.00 10.53 0.05
C GLY A 288 9.28 9.02 -0.04
N LEU A 289 8.64 8.27 0.85
CA LEU A 289 8.68 6.81 0.96
C LEU A 289 7.27 6.24 1.10
N THR A 290 7.03 5.08 0.50
CA THR A 290 5.86 4.24 0.80
C THR A 290 6.23 2.78 0.63
N MET A 291 5.44 1.87 1.19
CA MET A 291 5.67 0.43 1.05
C MET A 291 4.36 -0.29 0.75
N ASP A 292 4.41 -1.27 -0.15
CA ASP A 292 3.26 -2.13 -0.44
C ASP A 292 3.19 -3.34 0.51
N ASP A 293 2.13 -4.13 0.36
CA ASP A 293 1.85 -5.31 1.17
C ASP A 293 2.81 -6.48 0.91
N GLN A 294 3.53 -6.43 -0.21
CA GLN A 294 4.60 -7.34 -0.59
C GLN A 294 5.98 -6.86 -0.08
N ARG A 295 6.02 -5.77 0.70
CA ARG A 295 7.24 -5.15 1.25
C ARG A 295 8.21 -4.65 0.16
N TYR A 296 7.69 -4.23 -0.98
CA TYR A 296 8.45 -3.36 -1.87
C TYR A 296 8.41 -1.93 -1.33
N LEU A 297 9.60 -1.37 -1.11
CA LEU A 297 9.79 0.03 -0.77
C LEU A 297 9.78 0.86 -2.06
N TYR A 298 8.95 1.90 -2.11
CA TYR A 298 8.91 2.85 -3.20
C TYR A 298 9.49 4.18 -2.72
N ILE A 299 10.38 4.77 -3.52
CA ILE A 299 11.14 5.96 -3.17
C ILE A 299 11.05 6.96 -4.31
N SER A 300 10.73 8.22 -3.99
CA SER A 300 10.90 9.32 -4.95
C SER A 300 12.35 9.79 -4.98
N ASP A 301 13.05 9.60 -6.10
CA ASP A 301 14.38 10.19 -6.33
C ASP A 301 14.20 11.55 -7.02
N THR A 302 14.37 12.61 -6.23
CA THR A 302 14.15 13.99 -6.70
C THR A 302 15.23 14.46 -7.67
N GLU A 303 16.46 13.95 -7.56
CA GLU A 303 17.58 14.31 -8.43
C GLU A 303 17.42 13.68 -9.81
N LYS A 304 16.94 12.42 -9.86
CA LYS A 304 16.74 11.71 -11.14
C LYS A 304 15.34 11.87 -11.73
N HIS A 305 14.43 12.51 -11.00
CA HIS A 305 13.03 12.70 -11.40
C HIS A 305 12.34 11.37 -11.73
N GLU A 306 12.43 10.42 -10.81
CA GLU A 306 11.89 9.06 -10.98
C GLU A 306 11.41 8.47 -9.67
N ILE A 307 10.56 7.46 -9.78
CA ILE A 307 10.17 6.62 -8.64
C ILE A 307 10.86 5.26 -8.78
N ARG A 308 11.61 4.90 -7.74
CA ARG A 308 12.30 3.62 -7.60
C ARG A 308 11.47 2.69 -6.74
N ARG A 309 11.32 1.44 -7.17
CA ARG A 309 10.79 0.33 -6.39
C ARG A 309 11.94 -0.59 -6.02
N TYR A 310 12.10 -0.83 -4.72
CA TYR A 310 13.19 -1.59 -4.13
C TYR A 310 12.64 -2.75 -3.30
N GLN A 311 13.14 -3.96 -3.54
CA GLN A 311 12.83 -5.13 -2.73
C GLN A 311 13.91 -5.29 -1.66
N ILE A 312 13.54 -5.17 -0.39
CA ILE A 312 14.51 -5.13 0.72
C ILE A 312 15.34 -6.41 0.81
N GLU A 313 14.71 -7.57 0.64
CA GLU A 313 15.36 -8.88 0.83
C GLU A 313 16.30 -9.22 -0.34
N ASP A 314 15.82 -9.06 -1.56
CA ASP A 314 16.58 -9.39 -2.78
C ASP A 314 17.54 -8.27 -3.21
N LYS A 315 17.47 -7.10 -2.55
CA LYS A 315 18.20 -5.88 -2.90
C LYS A 315 18.04 -5.49 -4.38
N ASN A 316 16.89 -5.81 -4.96
CA ASN A 316 16.59 -5.56 -6.35
C ASN A 316 15.86 -4.22 -6.52
N GLU A 317 16.19 -3.48 -7.57
CA GLU A 317 15.67 -2.15 -7.83
C GLU A 317 15.14 -2.01 -9.26
N THR A 318 14.00 -1.35 -9.41
CA THR A 318 13.37 -1.06 -10.71
C THR A 318 12.78 0.34 -10.72
N ILE A 319 12.83 1.03 -11.86
CA ILE A 319 12.11 2.29 -12.06
C ILE A 319 10.67 1.97 -12.43
N VAL A 320 9.71 2.57 -11.72
CA VAL A 320 8.26 2.31 -11.90
C VAL A 320 7.47 3.53 -12.36
N ALA A 321 8.04 4.74 -12.26
CA ALA A 321 7.49 5.96 -12.85
C ALA A 321 8.61 6.97 -13.15
N GLY A 322 8.44 7.80 -14.18
CA GLY A 322 9.48 8.73 -14.63
C GLY A 322 10.65 8.02 -15.32
N GLY A 323 11.88 8.48 -15.07
CA GLY A 323 13.11 7.91 -15.64
C GLY A 323 13.42 8.35 -17.08
N ASN A 324 12.63 9.27 -17.65
CA ASN A 324 12.81 9.82 -18.99
C ASN A 324 13.25 11.31 -18.96
N GLY A 325 14.00 11.67 -17.92
CA GLY A 325 14.46 13.03 -17.65
C GLY A 325 13.41 13.94 -17.02
N GLN A 326 13.85 15.13 -16.61
CA GLN A 326 13.01 16.18 -16.07
C GLN A 326 12.04 16.72 -17.14
N GLY A 327 10.75 16.79 -16.86
CA GLY A 327 9.79 17.40 -17.79
C GLY A 327 8.33 17.21 -17.41
N GLY A 328 7.44 17.76 -18.25
CA GLY A 328 5.98 17.73 -18.06
C GLY A 328 5.25 16.62 -18.84
N GLY A 329 5.97 15.81 -19.64
CA GLY A 329 5.39 14.69 -20.37
C GLY A 329 4.75 13.63 -19.46
N PHE A 330 3.90 12.76 -20.01
CA PHE A 330 3.24 11.71 -19.22
C PHE A 330 4.18 10.57 -18.82
N ASN A 331 5.36 10.47 -19.42
CA ASN A 331 6.44 9.56 -19.02
C ASN A 331 7.58 10.28 -18.25
N GLN A 332 7.40 11.55 -17.90
CA GLN A 332 8.38 12.38 -17.21
C GLN A 332 7.82 12.87 -15.87
N LEU A 333 8.75 13.21 -14.97
CA LEU A 333 8.46 13.85 -13.70
C LEU A 333 9.33 15.11 -13.58
N ASN A 334 8.94 16.01 -12.69
CA ASN A 334 9.66 17.23 -12.37
C ASN A 334 9.59 17.47 -10.86
N TRP A 335 10.71 17.16 -10.18
CA TRP A 335 10.81 17.17 -8.72
C TRP A 335 9.70 16.38 -8.00
N PRO A 336 9.56 15.06 -8.26
CA PRO A 336 8.57 14.23 -7.57
C PRO A 336 8.84 14.24 -6.07
N SER A 337 7.83 14.58 -5.26
CA SER A 337 8.04 14.84 -3.83
C SER A 337 7.58 13.71 -2.92
N TYR A 338 6.29 13.39 -2.93
CA TYR A 338 5.70 12.28 -2.19
C TYR A 338 4.99 11.34 -3.15
N LEU A 339 4.71 10.14 -2.67
CA LEU A 339 4.10 9.09 -3.45
C LEU A 339 3.24 8.18 -2.58
N PHE A 340 2.30 7.51 -3.21
CA PHE A 340 1.47 6.46 -2.62
C PHE A 340 1.37 5.28 -3.58
N VAL A 341 1.25 4.06 -3.04
CA VAL A 341 1.05 2.84 -3.82
C VAL A 341 -0.25 2.17 -3.39
N ASP A 342 -1.12 1.86 -4.37
CA ASP A 342 -2.37 1.14 -4.10
C ASP A 342 -2.19 -0.39 -4.13
N GLN A 343 -3.25 -1.12 -3.81
CA GLN A 343 -3.29 -2.59 -3.82
C GLN A 343 -3.10 -3.20 -5.22
N GLN A 344 -3.21 -2.42 -6.28
CA GLN A 344 -2.94 -2.85 -7.65
C GLN A 344 -1.50 -2.51 -8.06
N GLN A 345 -0.65 -2.08 -7.11
CA GLN A 345 0.70 -1.58 -7.33
C GLN A 345 0.76 -0.40 -8.29
N SER A 346 -0.32 0.38 -8.35
CA SER A 346 -0.32 1.65 -9.06
C SER A 346 0.35 2.71 -8.19
N VAL A 347 1.22 3.50 -8.80
CA VAL A 347 2.01 4.53 -8.12
C VAL A 347 1.41 5.89 -8.42
N TYR A 348 1.00 6.59 -7.36
CA TYR A 348 0.52 7.97 -7.39
C TYR A 348 1.66 8.87 -6.96
N VAL A 349 1.98 9.89 -7.75
CA VAL A 349 3.14 10.76 -7.51
C VAL A 349 2.71 12.20 -7.47
N SER A 350 3.08 12.89 -6.40
CA SER A 350 3.02 14.35 -6.34
C SER A 350 4.18 14.95 -7.11
N ASP A 351 3.90 15.27 -8.37
CA ASP A 351 4.82 15.81 -9.36
C ASP A 351 4.92 17.34 -9.18
N ARG A 352 5.66 17.72 -8.13
CA ARG A 352 5.61 19.04 -7.47
C ARG A 352 5.68 20.21 -8.44
N ASP A 353 6.68 20.22 -9.31
CA ASP A 353 6.94 21.37 -10.19
C ASP A 353 6.08 21.35 -11.46
N ASN A 354 5.39 20.24 -11.73
CA ASN A 354 4.34 20.17 -12.74
C ASN A 354 2.94 20.44 -12.16
N SER A 355 2.81 20.71 -10.86
CA SER A 355 1.55 21.07 -10.19
C SER A 355 0.42 20.07 -10.44
N ARG A 356 0.74 18.77 -10.34
CA ARG A 356 -0.20 17.68 -10.59
C ARG A 356 0.09 16.48 -9.68
N VAL A 357 -0.92 15.63 -9.52
CA VAL A 357 -0.74 14.23 -9.12
C VAL A 357 -0.95 13.37 -10.36
N ILE A 358 0.01 12.50 -10.63
CA ILE A 358 0.01 11.61 -11.79
C ILE A 358 0.16 10.16 -11.33
N LYS A 359 -0.69 9.29 -11.88
CA LYS A 359 -0.81 7.88 -11.54
C LYS A 359 -0.20 7.02 -12.65
N TRP A 360 0.67 6.08 -12.30
CA TRP A 360 1.09 4.98 -13.18
C TRP A 360 0.46 3.69 -12.70
N ASP A 361 -0.31 3.02 -13.56
CA ASP A 361 -0.69 1.63 -13.32
C ASP A 361 0.55 0.72 -13.40
N ASN A 362 0.52 -0.43 -12.73
CA ASN A 362 1.65 -1.35 -12.70
C ASN A 362 2.12 -1.76 -14.12
N GLY A 363 3.38 -1.47 -14.43
CA GLY A 363 4.00 -1.74 -15.74
C GLY A 363 3.69 -0.73 -16.84
N ALA A 364 2.90 0.32 -16.56
CA ALA A 364 2.60 1.38 -17.51
C ALA A 364 3.87 2.14 -17.95
N LYS A 365 3.87 2.64 -19.19
CA LYS A 365 4.98 3.46 -19.74
C LYS A 365 4.76 4.96 -19.56
N GLU A 366 3.51 5.35 -19.38
CA GLU A 366 3.05 6.72 -19.19
C GLU A 366 2.02 6.75 -18.07
N GLY A 367 1.95 7.87 -17.38
CA GLY A 367 1.02 8.11 -16.30
C GLY A 367 -0.21 8.88 -16.77
N ILE A 368 -1.22 8.88 -15.92
CA ILE A 368 -2.48 9.57 -16.13
C ILE A 368 -2.60 10.63 -15.04
N VAL A 369 -2.88 11.88 -15.42
CA VAL A 369 -3.13 12.95 -14.44
C VAL A 369 -4.46 12.67 -13.74
N VAL A 370 -4.41 12.61 -12.41
CA VAL A 370 -5.54 12.22 -11.57
C VAL A 370 -5.96 13.31 -10.57
N ALA A 371 -5.11 14.32 -10.34
CA ALA A 371 -5.48 15.55 -9.66
C ALA A 371 -4.61 16.72 -10.16
N GLY A 372 -5.16 17.93 -10.16
CA GLY A 372 -4.46 19.12 -10.68
C GLY A 372 -4.21 19.07 -12.19
N GLY A 373 -3.05 19.58 -12.62
CA GLY A 373 -2.62 19.53 -14.02
C GLY A 373 -3.21 20.60 -14.95
N GLN A 374 -4.01 21.53 -14.42
CA GLN A 374 -4.50 22.71 -15.16
C GLN A 374 -3.65 23.97 -14.88
N GLY A 375 -2.34 23.77 -14.73
CA GLY A 375 -1.39 24.79 -14.33
C GLY A 375 -1.30 25.00 -12.81
N GLN A 376 -0.30 25.77 -12.40
CA GLN A 376 -0.10 26.17 -11.01
C GLN A 376 -1.13 27.24 -10.62
N GLY A 377 -1.84 27.05 -9.51
CA GLY A 377 -2.83 28.01 -9.02
C GLY A 377 -3.66 27.44 -7.87
N ASP A 378 -4.72 28.15 -7.48
CA ASP A 378 -5.58 27.84 -6.34
C ASP A 378 -7.02 27.49 -6.72
N ALA A 379 -7.35 27.45 -8.02
CA ALA A 379 -8.65 26.99 -8.48
C ALA A 379 -8.91 25.52 -8.08
N PRO A 380 -10.17 25.06 -8.04
CA PRO A 380 -10.51 23.66 -7.74
C PRO A 380 -9.89 22.62 -8.70
N THR A 381 -9.46 23.03 -9.88
CA THR A 381 -8.75 22.19 -10.88
C THR A 381 -7.23 22.26 -10.77
N GLN A 382 -6.69 23.11 -9.90
CA GLN A 382 -5.28 23.46 -9.83
C GLN A 382 -4.67 23.06 -8.49
N LEU A 383 -3.37 22.84 -8.52
CA LEU A 383 -2.52 22.59 -7.36
C LEU A 383 -1.33 23.55 -7.42
N ASN A 384 -0.66 23.76 -6.30
CA ASN A 384 0.52 24.59 -6.18
C ASN A 384 1.51 23.92 -5.23
N TRP A 385 2.53 23.29 -5.81
CA TRP A 385 3.50 22.44 -5.10
C TRP A 385 2.81 21.31 -4.31
N PRO A 386 2.10 20.38 -4.96
CA PRO A 386 1.54 19.23 -4.25
C PRO A 386 2.64 18.43 -3.54
N LYS A 387 2.38 18.06 -2.28
CA LYS A 387 3.27 17.31 -1.40
C LYS A 387 2.62 15.98 -1.00
N GLY A 388 2.40 15.72 0.28
CA GLY A 388 1.83 14.48 0.78
C GLY A 388 0.60 14.05 -0.01
N VAL A 389 0.57 12.78 -0.39
CA VAL A 389 -0.52 12.16 -1.16
C VAL A 389 -0.83 10.79 -0.59
N PHE A 390 -2.12 10.49 -0.46
CA PHE A 390 -2.58 9.13 -0.21
C PHE A 390 -3.89 8.87 -0.95
N VAL A 391 -4.25 7.60 -1.12
CA VAL A 391 -5.46 7.19 -1.81
C VAL A 391 -6.24 6.25 -0.92
N ASP A 392 -7.56 6.45 -0.79
CA ASP A 392 -8.43 5.54 -0.05
C ASP A 392 -8.86 4.32 -0.88
N VAL A 393 -9.55 3.35 -0.25
CA VAL A 393 -10.03 2.13 -0.92
C VAL A 393 -11.05 2.41 -2.05
N LEU A 394 -11.67 3.59 -2.06
CA LEU A 394 -12.60 4.00 -3.11
C LEU A 394 -11.86 4.63 -4.31
N GLY A 395 -10.54 4.84 -4.18
CA GLY A 395 -9.73 5.52 -5.18
C GLY A 395 -9.82 7.03 -5.11
N THR A 396 -10.31 7.60 -4.01
CA THR A 396 -10.27 9.04 -3.74
C THR A 396 -8.85 9.44 -3.39
N ILE A 397 -8.36 10.51 -4.00
CA ILE A 397 -6.99 10.98 -3.85
C ILE A 397 -7.00 12.18 -2.90
N TYR A 398 -6.13 12.16 -1.89
CA TYR A 398 -5.96 13.24 -0.92
C TYR A 398 -4.60 13.85 -1.13
N VAL A 399 -4.53 15.19 -1.18
CA VAL A 399 -3.30 15.91 -1.55
C VAL A 399 -3.11 17.10 -0.61
N ALA A 400 -1.92 17.19 -0.02
CA ALA A 400 -1.46 18.41 0.63
C ALA A 400 -1.00 19.41 -0.45
N ASP A 401 -1.76 20.50 -0.58
CA ASP A 401 -1.53 21.56 -1.56
C ASP A 401 -0.73 22.70 -0.88
N ASP A 402 0.56 22.44 -0.68
CA ASP A 402 1.50 23.17 0.18
C ASP A 402 1.38 24.69 0.09
N ARG A 403 1.56 25.25 -1.11
CA ARG A 403 1.61 26.71 -1.30
C ARG A 403 0.23 27.36 -1.23
N ASN A 404 -0.83 26.58 -1.34
CA ASN A 404 -2.20 27.03 -1.14
C ASN A 404 -2.70 26.79 0.30
N ASN A 405 -1.87 26.18 1.17
CA ASN A 405 -2.15 25.98 2.59
C ASN A 405 -3.48 25.25 2.84
N ARG A 406 -3.72 24.18 2.09
CA ARG A 406 -4.97 23.41 2.12
C ARG A 406 -4.71 21.93 1.86
N VAL A 407 -5.63 21.10 2.31
CA VAL A 407 -5.73 19.70 1.88
C VAL A 407 -6.94 19.57 0.97
N MET A 408 -6.73 18.94 -0.17
CA MET A 408 -7.74 18.70 -1.18
C MET A 408 -8.03 17.22 -1.30
N ARG A 409 -9.29 16.84 -1.54
CA ARG A 409 -9.65 15.50 -2.00
C ARG A 409 -10.20 15.53 -3.43
N TRP A 410 -9.87 14.50 -4.19
CA TRP A 410 -10.41 14.22 -5.53
C TRP A 410 -11.06 12.84 -5.52
N PRO A 411 -12.40 12.76 -5.49
CA PRO A 411 -13.10 11.50 -5.73
C PRO A 411 -12.67 10.89 -7.06
N LYS A 412 -12.68 9.55 -7.15
CA LYS A 412 -12.25 8.84 -8.36
C LYS A 412 -12.99 9.36 -9.60
N GLY A 413 -12.25 9.86 -10.59
CA GLY A 413 -12.80 10.41 -11.83
C GLY A 413 -13.32 11.84 -11.75
N ALA A 414 -13.20 12.51 -10.60
CA ALA A 414 -13.57 13.91 -10.47
C ALA A 414 -12.64 14.81 -11.29
N THR A 415 -13.20 15.86 -11.90
CA THR A 415 -12.45 16.86 -12.66
C THR A 415 -11.96 18.02 -11.79
N GLN A 416 -12.49 18.15 -10.57
CA GLN A 416 -12.17 19.20 -9.60
C GLN A 416 -12.05 18.60 -8.21
N GLY A 417 -11.18 19.20 -7.40
CA GLY A 417 -10.96 18.81 -6.02
C GLY A 417 -11.83 19.62 -5.06
N ILE A 418 -11.95 19.09 -3.86
CA ILE A 418 -12.74 19.65 -2.77
C ILE A 418 -11.78 19.93 -1.61
N VAL A 419 -11.79 21.16 -1.09
CA VAL A 419 -11.04 21.51 0.12
C VAL A 419 -11.66 20.78 1.31
N ILE A 420 -10.85 20.03 2.06
CA ILE A 420 -11.31 19.28 3.25
C ILE A 420 -10.66 19.76 4.56
N ALA A 421 -9.53 20.48 4.48
CA ALA A 421 -8.89 21.12 5.62
C ALA A 421 -8.06 22.33 5.14
N GLY A 422 -7.92 23.35 5.98
CA GLY A 422 -7.21 24.58 5.62
C GLY A 422 -7.95 25.42 4.57
N GLY A 423 -7.20 26.14 3.72
CA GLY A 423 -7.76 27.04 2.70
C GLY A 423 -8.22 28.41 3.22
N ASN A 424 -8.02 28.69 4.51
CA ASN A 424 -8.38 29.95 5.17
C ASN A 424 -7.17 30.90 5.35
N GLY A 425 -6.26 30.87 4.38
CA GLY A 425 -4.97 31.55 4.43
C GLY A 425 -3.93 30.85 5.31
N ALA A 426 -2.67 31.25 5.15
CA ALA A 426 -1.58 30.80 6.00
C ALA A 426 -1.68 31.42 7.39
N GLY A 427 -1.56 30.61 8.44
CA GLY A 427 -1.60 31.07 9.82
C GLY A 427 -1.54 29.94 10.82
N ASP A 428 -1.63 30.30 12.10
CA ASP A 428 -1.39 29.38 13.22
C ASP A 428 -2.71 28.88 13.84
N GLY A 429 -3.85 29.38 13.34
CA GLY A 429 -5.19 28.97 13.78
C GLY A 429 -5.48 27.49 13.51
N THR A 430 -6.51 26.95 14.16
CA THR A 430 -6.90 25.53 14.07
C THR A 430 -7.51 25.14 12.72
N ASN A 431 -7.96 26.09 11.92
CA ASN A 431 -8.46 25.88 10.55
C ASN A 431 -7.55 26.54 9.50
N GLN A 432 -6.32 26.90 9.90
CA GLN A 432 -5.29 27.45 9.05
C GLN A 432 -4.14 26.45 9.01
N LEU A 433 -3.57 26.28 7.82
CA LEU A 433 -2.39 25.47 7.61
C LEU A 433 -1.24 26.39 7.18
N LYS A 434 0.01 25.97 7.39
CA LYS A 434 1.16 26.70 6.88
C LYS A 434 2.26 25.76 6.42
N GLY A 435 2.43 25.67 5.10
CA GLY A 435 3.40 24.78 4.48
C GLY A 435 3.07 23.31 4.72
N SER A 436 1.90 22.85 4.28
CA SER A 436 1.47 21.45 4.44
C SER A 436 2.39 20.50 3.67
N GLN A 437 3.13 19.64 4.38
CA GLN A 437 4.07 18.68 3.82
C GLN A 437 3.47 17.28 3.75
N GLY A 438 3.85 16.40 4.68
CA GLY A 438 3.33 15.04 4.80
C GLY A 438 1.84 15.02 5.14
N LEU A 439 1.18 14.00 4.60
CA LEU A 439 -0.25 13.78 4.75
C LEU A 439 -0.49 12.30 5.01
N SER A 440 -1.25 11.97 6.04
CA SER A 440 -1.60 10.59 6.38
C SER A 440 -2.99 10.52 6.99
N SER A 441 -3.49 9.30 7.21
CA SER A 441 -4.73 9.06 7.93
C SER A 441 -4.61 7.85 8.84
N ASP A 442 -5.33 7.86 9.95
CA ASP A 442 -5.48 6.67 10.79
C ASP A 442 -6.58 5.71 10.26
N ARG A 443 -6.75 4.60 10.97
CA ARG A 443 -7.76 3.57 10.68
C ARG A 443 -9.21 4.06 10.77
N ASP A 444 -9.43 5.09 11.58
CA ASP A 444 -10.74 5.70 11.77
C ASP A 444 -11.04 6.73 10.67
N GLY A 445 -10.07 7.02 9.79
CA GLY A 445 -10.19 8.00 8.71
C GLY A 445 -9.92 9.44 9.15
N ASN A 446 -9.35 9.67 10.34
CA ASN A 446 -8.92 10.99 10.75
C ASN A 446 -7.70 11.41 9.93
N LEU A 447 -7.65 12.68 9.55
CA LEU A 447 -6.60 13.23 8.69
C LEU A 447 -5.49 13.83 9.54
N TYR A 448 -4.23 13.53 9.22
CA TYR A 448 -3.04 14.09 9.87
C TYR A 448 -2.23 14.87 8.85
N VAL A 449 -1.95 16.13 9.16
CA VAL A 449 -1.23 17.06 8.28
C VAL A 449 -0.01 17.59 9.00
N VAL A 450 1.17 17.39 8.44
CA VAL A 450 2.40 18.04 8.92
C VAL A 450 2.44 19.47 8.38
N GLU A 451 2.66 20.43 9.28
CA GLU A 451 2.81 21.84 8.96
C GLU A 451 4.25 22.28 9.20
N TRP A 452 5.01 22.40 8.12
CA TRP A 452 6.40 22.82 8.17
C TRP A 452 6.55 24.23 8.74
N GLY A 453 5.64 25.15 8.40
CA GLY A 453 5.73 26.55 8.81
C GLY A 453 5.20 26.84 10.22
N ASN A 454 4.54 25.87 10.85
CA ASN A 454 3.99 25.95 12.20
C ASN A 454 4.64 24.96 13.18
N ASP A 455 5.64 24.20 12.71
CA ASP A 455 6.39 23.23 13.52
C ASP A 455 5.48 22.25 14.30
N ARG A 456 4.43 21.75 13.64
CA ARG A 456 3.42 20.87 14.27
C ARG A 456 2.81 19.87 13.31
N VAL A 457 2.10 18.89 13.88
CA VAL A 457 1.16 18.02 13.18
C VAL A 457 -0.25 18.31 13.68
N GLN A 458 -1.16 18.65 12.76
CA GLN A 458 -2.59 18.79 13.06
C GLN A 458 -3.36 17.55 12.65
N ARG A 459 -4.24 17.10 13.55
CA ARG A 459 -5.23 16.05 13.31
C ARG A 459 -6.62 16.65 13.13
N PHE A 460 -7.30 16.30 12.05
CA PHE A 460 -8.69 16.65 11.79
C PHE A 460 -9.54 15.38 11.93
N ALA A 461 -10.49 15.40 12.86
CA ALA A 461 -11.34 14.23 13.10
C ALA A 461 -12.40 14.08 12.00
N ILE A 462 -12.70 12.86 11.59
CA ILE A 462 -13.85 12.58 10.72
C ILE A 462 -15.17 12.85 11.49
N GLN A 463 -16.21 13.31 10.80
CA GLN A 463 -17.51 13.71 11.38
C GLN A 463 -18.68 12.83 10.92
#